data_AF-A0A2L2NQT0-F1
#
_entry.id   AF-A0A2L2NQT0-F1
#
_cell.length_a   1.000
_cell.length_b   1.000
_cell.length_c   1.000
_cell.angle_alpha   90.00
_cell.angle_beta   90.00
_cell.angle_gamma   90.00
#
_symmetry.space_group_name_H-M   'P 1'
#
loop_
_entity.id
_entity.type
_entity.pdbx_description
1 polymer ?
#
loop_
_entity_poly.entity_id
_entity_poly.type
_entity_poly.pdbx_seq_one_letter_code
_entity_poly.pdbx_strand_id
1 'polypeptide(L)'
;MDLKTMLKELLPFQANTWSFFLSSVVLTIAGTILLYIILFYVLRSIFRKFERDIALVTLNVSAYPALAVFILGVLKFTFHQLPSVKLIDGIENLLAAGLIISISYWLVQLFTQVFIYYLRGYTQETESMWDDVLLPLLEAVVPVIVFTLATVFVLKSFGVDLTGIWVALGGATFVIGFAAQGILANFFSGVVLLIDTPFQFGDVLLLENGSIAMLQKIGVRVTQLYIPSKHCNIYIPNSTLQSQNITNLSRPTSYYHYSTDMKLPIALNVKEAKHVMVEVIQAHPDTLGDIDQKLAQIDRYYQLEGLENQQKIGKLRLLAEQEVNLKLEEIAPALEALVVTLQFAEKGGMTNEEIENVQQEYREFLSAIGLEVVTEIYHNRSVFTLKENRSQDSLIELIRNWYRIYIRDFHLLDNDSSIITEEWERKINLLKRRVQRLYQKISNPQNEETRLDDYVMELNQWLRERFKEPRQKWQEPQVLIKGIENSDAITYVQFNLNFFVDDIRLENGRRGDRVSSQIYEEVVRYLKQSATEVIEPQANSNATITVQGDNS
;
A
#
# COMPACT_ATOMS: atom_id res chain seq x y z
N MET A 1 -45.46 75.65 -5.85
CA MET A 1 -45.57 74.18 -5.73
C MET A 1 -44.99 73.82 -4.38
N ASP A 2 -45.84 73.34 -3.47
CA ASP A 2 -45.49 73.17 -2.04
C ASP A 2 -44.44 72.06 -1.88
N LEU A 3 -43.40 72.29 -1.07
CA LEU A 3 -42.28 71.36 -0.83
C LEU A 3 -42.80 69.99 -0.36
N LYS A 4 -43.93 70.00 0.36
CA LYS A 4 -44.65 68.79 0.77
C LYS A 4 -45.20 68.00 -0.40
N THR A 5 -45.71 68.64 -1.44
CA THR A 5 -46.19 67.97 -2.66
C THR A 5 -45.03 67.40 -3.48
N MET A 6 -43.91 68.10 -3.61
CA MET A 6 -42.72 67.57 -4.29
C MET A 6 -42.10 66.38 -3.55
N LEU A 7 -42.06 66.41 -2.20
CA LEU A 7 -41.58 65.28 -1.40
C LEU A 7 -42.49 64.05 -1.48
N LYS A 8 -43.81 64.26 -1.63
CA LYS A 8 -44.79 63.18 -1.80
C LYS A 8 -44.73 62.54 -3.19
N GLU A 9 -44.36 63.31 -4.21
CA GLU A 9 -44.05 62.81 -5.56
C GLU A 9 -42.71 62.06 -5.62
N LEU A 10 -41.71 62.48 -4.85
CA LEU A 10 -40.37 61.86 -4.85
C LEU A 10 -40.29 60.57 -4.01
N LEU A 11 -41.16 60.39 -3.00
CA LEU A 11 -41.14 59.26 -2.08
C LEU A 11 -42.58 58.74 -1.82
N PRO A 12 -43.12 57.87 -2.70
CA PRO A 12 -44.52 57.42 -2.65
C PRO A 12 -44.70 56.28 -1.62
N PHE A 13 -44.25 56.48 -0.39
CA PHE A 13 -44.37 55.45 0.66
C PHE A 13 -45.73 55.51 1.33
N GLN A 14 -46.39 54.35 1.47
CA GLN A 14 -47.61 54.20 2.25
C GLN A 14 -47.28 54.07 3.75
N ALA A 15 -48.24 54.34 4.63
CA ALA A 15 -48.03 54.29 6.10
C ALA A 15 -47.51 52.92 6.59
N ASN A 16 -47.90 51.83 5.94
CA ASN A 16 -47.44 50.47 6.25
C ASN A 16 -45.97 50.22 5.89
N THR A 17 -45.38 51.01 4.98
CA THR A 17 -43.99 50.87 4.55
C THR A 17 -43.01 51.40 5.60
N TRP A 18 -43.40 52.44 6.35
CA TRP A 18 -42.60 52.97 7.45
C TRP A 18 -42.56 52.02 8.65
N SER A 19 -43.69 51.39 9.00
CA SER A 19 -43.71 50.37 10.06
C SER A 19 -42.83 49.17 9.72
N PHE A 20 -42.82 48.74 8.45
CA PHE A 20 -41.93 47.68 7.98
C PHE A 20 -40.46 48.09 8.11
N PHE A 21 -40.07 49.27 7.62
CA PHE A 21 -38.70 49.77 7.71
C PHE A 21 -38.21 49.95 9.16
N LEU A 22 -39.04 50.51 10.05
CA LEU A 22 -38.70 50.62 11.47
C LEU A 22 -38.54 49.26 12.13
N SER A 23 -39.42 48.30 11.83
CA SER A 23 -39.32 46.94 12.36
C SER A 23 -38.06 46.22 11.88
N SER A 24 -37.65 46.41 10.62
CA SER A 24 -36.45 45.80 10.07
C SER A 24 -35.19 46.42 10.67
N VAL A 25 -35.14 47.74 10.90
CA VAL A 25 -34.01 48.41 11.58
C VAL A 25 -33.87 47.88 13.01
N VAL A 26 -34.97 47.78 13.77
CA VAL A 26 -34.94 47.23 15.13
C VAL A 26 -34.48 45.77 15.12
N LEU A 27 -34.98 44.95 14.20
CA LEU A 27 -34.57 43.55 14.04
C LEU A 27 -33.09 43.42 13.62
N THR A 28 -32.59 44.36 12.80
CA THR A 28 -31.17 44.39 12.40
C THR A 28 -30.27 44.71 13.59
N ILE A 29 -30.63 45.71 14.40
CA ILE A 29 -29.88 46.07 15.59
C ILE A 29 -29.89 44.91 16.60
N ALA A 30 -31.07 44.36 16.88
CA ALA A 30 -31.21 43.21 17.78
C ALA A 30 -30.44 41.98 17.28
N GLY A 31 -30.54 41.66 15.98
CA GLY A 31 -29.81 40.57 15.34
C GLY A 31 -28.30 40.77 15.33
N THR A 32 -27.82 42.01 15.14
CA THR A 32 -26.39 42.34 15.16
C THR A 32 -25.83 42.22 16.57
N ILE A 33 -26.56 42.71 17.58
CA ILE A 33 -26.19 42.56 18.99
C ILE A 33 -26.16 41.07 19.37
N LEU A 34 -27.16 40.30 18.97
CA LEU A 34 -27.22 38.87 19.20
C LEU A 34 -26.03 38.15 18.54
N LEU A 35 -25.77 38.41 17.26
CA LEU A 35 -24.66 37.83 16.52
C LEU A 35 -23.31 38.22 17.13
N TYR A 36 -23.16 39.46 17.58
CA TYR A 36 -21.97 39.91 18.31
C TYR A 36 -21.77 39.15 19.62
N ILE A 37 -22.84 38.98 20.43
CA ILE A 37 -22.78 38.19 21.68
C ILE A 37 -22.40 36.74 21.37
N ILE A 38 -23.02 36.14 20.35
CA ILE A 38 -22.72 34.77 19.94
C ILE A 38 -21.26 34.62 19.54
N LEU A 39 -20.75 35.48 18.64
CA LEU A 39 -19.39 35.38 18.12
C LEU A 39 -18.34 35.68 19.21
N PHE A 40 -18.48 36.78 19.95
CA PHE A 40 -17.42 37.25 20.86
C PHE A 40 -17.48 36.64 22.27
N TYR A 41 -18.64 36.15 22.72
CA TYR A 41 -18.80 35.55 24.06
C TYR A 41 -19.06 34.05 23.98
N VAL A 42 -20.11 33.61 23.27
CA VAL A 42 -20.53 32.20 23.28
C VAL A 42 -19.53 31.30 22.55
N LEU A 43 -19.31 31.54 21.25
CA LEU A 43 -18.37 30.76 20.44
C LEU A 43 -16.95 30.87 20.99
N ARG A 44 -16.54 32.07 21.43
CA ARG A 44 -15.22 32.26 22.03
C ARG A 44 -15.04 31.45 23.31
N SER A 45 -16.07 31.34 24.16
CA SER A 45 -16.05 30.52 25.37
C SER A 45 -15.96 29.02 25.03
N ILE A 46 -16.68 28.57 24.00
CA ILE A 46 -16.68 27.17 23.56
C ILE A 46 -15.31 26.82 22.94
N PHE A 47 -14.81 27.63 22.01
CA PHE A 47 -13.57 27.34 21.29
C PHE A 47 -12.32 27.42 22.17
N ARG A 48 -12.37 28.14 23.30
CA ARG A 48 -11.32 28.09 24.34
C ARG A 48 -11.16 26.71 24.99
N LYS A 49 -12.17 25.83 24.89
CA LYS A 49 -12.10 24.47 25.44
C LYS A 49 -11.45 23.48 24.48
N PHE A 50 -11.19 23.88 23.23
CA PHE A 50 -10.56 23.00 22.25
C PHE A 50 -9.04 23.04 22.43
N GLU A 51 -8.39 21.88 22.25
CA GLU A 51 -6.93 21.74 22.35
C GLU A 51 -6.18 22.46 21.22
N ARG A 52 -6.86 22.75 20.10
CA ARG A 52 -6.26 23.41 18.93
C ARG A 52 -6.72 24.86 18.78
N ASP A 53 -5.78 25.77 18.59
CA ASP A 53 -6.03 27.22 18.45
C ASP A 53 -6.75 27.63 17.15
N ILE A 54 -6.88 26.70 16.18
CA ILE A 54 -7.46 26.96 14.85
C ILE A 54 -8.87 27.54 14.94
N ALA A 55 -9.70 27.01 15.85
CA ALA A 55 -11.07 27.48 16.01
C ALA A 55 -11.13 28.93 16.52
N LEU A 56 -10.21 29.32 17.40
CA LEU A 56 -10.10 30.69 17.91
C LEU A 56 -9.56 31.65 16.86
N VAL A 57 -8.55 31.24 16.09
CA VAL A 57 -8.03 32.03 14.95
C VAL A 57 -9.15 32.25 13.93
N THR A 58 -9.85 31.19 13.52
CA THR A 58 -10.96 31.26 12.57
C THR A 58 -12.06 32.22 13.04
N LEU A 59 -12.41 32.16 14.32
CA LEU A 59 -13.41 33.03 14.93
C LEU A 59 -12.96 34.50 14.90
N ASN A 60 -11.73 34.80 15.29
CA ASN A 60 -11.21 36.18 15.29
C ASN A 60 -11.18 36.78 13.89
N VAL A 61 -10.77 35.99 12.89
CA VAL A 61 -10.73 36.40 11.48
C VAL A 61 -12.14 36.62 10.93
N SER A 62 -13.11 35.80 11.35
CA SER A 62 -14.48 35.82 10.82
C SER A 62 -15.43 36.77 11.52
N ALA A 63 -15.15 37.17 12.76
CA ALA A 63 -16.14 37.86 13.57
C ALA A 63 -16.58 39.21 12.98
N TYR A 64 -15.63 40.05 12.54
CA TYR A 64 -15.95 41.36 11.95
C TYR A 64 -16.57 41.26 10.55
N PRO A 65 -16.02 40.45 9.62
CA PRO A 65 -16.65 40.29 8.31
C PRO A 65 -18.04 39.64 8.38
N ALA A 66 -18.27 38.68 9.28
CA ALA A 66 -19.59 38.07 9.47
C ALA A 66 -20.64 39.10 9.92
N LEU A 67 -20.27 40.01 10.83
CA LEU A 67 -21.15 41.12 11.23
C LEU A 67 -21.42 42.08 10.05
N ALA A 68 -20.40 42.43 9.28
CA ALA A 68 -20.56 43.29 8.10
C ALA A 68 -21.48 42.66 7.05
N VAL A 69 -21.28 41.38 6.73
CA VAL A 69 -22.13 40.62 5.79
C VAL A 69 -23.56 40.51 6.32
N PHE A 70 -23.75 40.27 7.62
CA PHE A 70 -25.07 40.23 8.24
C PHE A 70 -25.79 41.57 8.11
N ILE A 71 -25.15 42.68 8.49
CA ILE A 71 -25.72 44.03 8.41
C ILE A 71 -26.08 44.36 6.95
N LEU A 72 -25.13 44.18 6.02
CA LEU A 72 -25.35 44.47 4.60
C LEU A 72 -26.43 43.58 3.98
N GLY A 73 -26.50 42.30 4.37
CA GLY A 73 -27.51 41.35 3.92
C GLY A 73 -28.91 41.72 4.38
N VAL A 74 -29.07 42.07 5.66
CA VAL A 74 -30.38 42.50 6.21
C VAL A 74 -30.80 43.84 5.63
N LEU A 75 -29.86 44.79 5.44
CA LEU A 75 -30.14 46.04 4.75
C LEU A 75 -30.59 45.78 3.31
N LYS A 76 -29.82 44.99 2.53
CA LYS A 76 -30.21 44.63 1.15
C LYS A 76 -31.60 44.01 1.09
N PHE A 77 -31.89 43.05 1.98
CA PHE A 77 -33.20 42.42 2.06
C PHE A 77 -34.32 43.42 2.36
N THR A 78 -34.07 44.35 3.28
CA THR A 78 -35.02 45.42 3.62
C THR A 78 -35.31 46.30 2.41
N PHE A 79 -34.28 46.74 1.69
CA PHE A 79 -34.42 47.61 0.52
C PHE A 79 -35.12 46.90 -0.66
N HIS A 80 -34.87 45.61 -0.85
CA HIS A 80 -35.53 44.79 -1.88
C HIS A 80 -37.06 44.70 -1.71
N GLN A 81 -37.54 44.79 -0.47
CA GLN A 81 -38.98 44.72 -0.16
C GLN A 81 -39.69 46.07 -0.30
N LEU A 82 -38.96 47.15 -0.55
CA LEU A 82 -39.54 48.48 -0.77
C LEU A 82 -40.03 48.61 -2.23
N PRO A 83 -41.02 49.48 -2.51
CA PRO A 83 -41.48 49.75 -3.87
C PRO A 83 -40.31 50.20 -4.77
N SER A 84 -40.19 49.62 -5.97
CA SER A 84 -39.10 49.93 -6.90
C SER A 84 -39.16 51.39 -7.37
N VAL A 85 -38.19 52.18 -6.93
CA VAL A 85 -37.94 53.55 -7.38
C VAL A 85 -36.45 53.63 -7.74
N LYS A 86 -36.08 54.38 -8.77
CA LYS A 86 -34.67 54.48 -9.24
C LYS A 86 -33.64 54.70 -8.14
N LEU A 87 -33.98 55.47 -7.10
CA LEU A 87 -33.10 55.74 -5.96
C LEU A 87 -32.92 54.53 -5.04
N ILE A 88 -33.98 53.74 -4.86
CA ILE A 88 -33.99 52.49 -4.07
C ILE A 88 -33.21 51.40 -4.80
N ASP A 89 -33.42 51.26 -6.12
CA ASP A 89 -32.71 50.28 -6.95
C ASP A 89 -31.18 50.57 -6.96
N GLY A 90 -30.80 51.85 -7.01
CA GLY A 90 -29.40 52.27 -6.90
C GLY A 90 -28.77 51.91 -5.56
N ILE A 91 -29.51 52.09 -4.45
CA ILE A 91 -29.06 51.69 -3.11
C ILE A 91 -28.98 50.17 -2.99
N GLU A 92 -29.94 49.42 -3.54
CA GLU A 92 -29.89 47.96 -3.55
C GLU A 92 -28.63 47.45 -4.27
N ASN A 93 -28.29 48.02 -5.43
CA ASN A 93 -27.10 47.65 -6.18
C ASN A 93 -25.80 47.99 -5.44
N LEU A 94 -25.75 49.13 -4.74
CA LEU A 94 -24.63 49.50 -3.87
C LEU A 94 -24.48 48.54 -2.67
N LEU A 95 -25.60 48.15 -2.04
CA LEU A 95 -25.61 47.17 -0.96
C LEU A 95 -25.18 45.78 -1.45
N ALA A 96 -25.63 45.37 -2.63
CA ALA A 96 -25.18 44.14 -3.28
C ALA A 96 -23.67 44.16 -3.53
N ALA A 97 -23.14 45.26 -4.09
CA ALA A 97 -21.71 45.43 -4.30
C ALA A 97 -20.91 45.39 -2.98
N GLY A 98 -21.37 46.11 -1.96
CA GLY A 98 -20.74 46.09 -0.63
C GLY A 98 -20.77 44.71 0.02
N LEU A 99 -21.84 43.93 -0.18
CA LEU A 99 -21.96 42.56 0.31
C LEU A 99 -20.98 41.63 -0.41
N ILE A 100 -20.90 41.70 -1.75
CA ILE A 100 -19.95 40.91 -2.55
C ILE A 100 -18.51 41.20 -2.12
N ILE A 101 -18.15 42.48 -1.98
CA ILE A 101 -16.81 42.90 -1.53
C ILE A 101 -16.53 42.36 -0.12
N SER A 102 -17.50 42.47 0.79
CA SER A 102 -17.36 42.00 2.18
C SER A 102 -17.17 40.49 2.26
N ILE A 103 -17.95 39.71 1.51
CA ILE A 103 -17.79 38.25 1.41
C ILE A 103 -16.45 37.88 0.78
N SER A 104 -16.05 38.57 -0.29
CA SER A 104 -14.80 38.29 -0.99
C SER A 104 -13.58 38.58 -0.12
N TYR A 105 -13.58 39.71 0.58
CA TYR A 105 -12.58 40.02 1.60
C TYR A 105 -12.56 38.97 2.70
N TRP A 106 -13.73 38.55 3.20
CA TRP A 106 -13.81 37.51 4.22
C TRP A 106 -13.21 36.18 3.75
N LEU A 107 -13.52 35.74 2.54
CA LEU A 107 -12.95 34.53 1.93
C LEU A 107 -11.43 34.61 1.81
N VAL A 108 -10.90 35.76 1.35
CA VAL A 108 -9.45 35.98 1.28
C VAL A 108 -8.81 35.91 2.67
N GLN A 109 -9.40 36.56 3.67
CA GLN A 109 -8.86 36.53 5.03
C GLN A 109 -8.92 35.13 5.66
N LEU A 110 -9.99 34.38 5.42
CA LEU A 110 -10.08 32.98 5.84
C LEU A 110 -8.98 32.14 5.16
N PHE A 111 -8.75 32.36 3.87
CA PHE A 111 -7.71 31.63 3.15
C PHE A 111 -6.30 31.99 3.68
N THR A 112 -5.95 33.26 3.77
CA THR A 112 -4.59 33.68 4.14
C THR A 112 -4.31 33.54 5.64
N GLN A 113 -5.24 33.89 6.52
CA GLN A 113 -4.99 33.91 7.97
C GLN A 113 -5.36 32.60 8.67
N VAL A 114 -6.21 31.76 8.07
CA VAL A 114 -6.60 30.47 8.68
C VAL A 114 -5.98 29.32 7.90
N PHE A 115 -6.31 29.20 6.61
CA PHE A 115 -5.87 28.06 5.81
C PHE A 115 -4.35 28.03 5.63
N ILE A 116 -3.73 29.13 5.21
CA ILE A 116 -2.26 29.17 5.04
C ILE A 116 -1.53 29.12 6.38
N TYR A 117 -2.02 29.79 7.43
CA TYR A 117 -1.44 29.67 8.77
C TYR A 117 -1.41 28.21 9.25
N TYR A 118 -2.51 27.48 9.06
CA TYR A 118 -2.59 26.06 9.38
C TYR A 118 -1.64 25.24 8.52
N LEU A 119 -1.58 25.52 7.22
CA LEU A 119 -0.74 24.78 6.29
C LEU A 119 0.75 24.95 6.63
N ARG A 120 1.19 26.18 6.98
CA ARG A 120 2.54 26.48 7.50
C ARG A 120 2.87 25.69 8.76
N GLY A 121 1.91 25.56 9.68
CA GLY A 121 2.10 24.80 10.92
C GLY A 121 2.28 23.29 10.67
N TYR A 122 1.70 22.76 9.59
CA TYR A 122 1.83 21.35 9.20
C TYR A 122 3.12 21.07 8.43
N THR A 123 3.61 22.03 7.64
CA THR A 123 4.77 21.86 6.76
C THR A 123 6.12 22.06 7.46
N GLN A 124 6.17 22.81 8.58
CA GLN A 124 7.39 23.02 9.38
C GLN A 124 8.01 21.73 9.97
N GLU A 125 7.25 20.64 10.06
CA GLU A 125 7.74 19.33 10.52
C GLU A 125 8.34 18.47 9.38
N THR A 126 8.33 18.98 8.14
CA THR A 126 8.84 18.28 6.95
C THR A 126 9.88 19.12 6.23
N GLU A 127 11.09 18.59 6.02
CA GLU A 127 12.19 19.23 5.26
C GLU A 127 11.84 19.40 3.77
N SER A 128 10.88 20.24 3.42
CA SER A 128 10.34 20.25 2.05
C SER A 128 9.99 21.66 1.55
N MET A 129 10.32 21.89 0.27
CA MET A 129 10.10 23.09 -0.57
C MET A 129 8.70 23.74 -0.53
N TRP A 130 7.72 23.16 0.17
CA TRP A 130 6.34 23.68 0.24
C TRP A 130 6.30 25.09 0.82
N ASP A 131 7.11 25.36 1.85
CA ASP A 131 7.14 26.64 2.55
C ASP A 131 7.72 27.78 1.70
N ASP A 132 8.77 27.49 0.93
CA ASP A 132 9.52 28.53 0.22
C ASP A 132 8.88 28.91 -1.13
N VAL A 133 8.09 28.01 -1.74
CA VAL A 133 7.58 28.22 -3.11
C VAL A 133 6.06 28.14 -3.19
N LEU A 134 5.42 27.11 -2.63
CA LEU A 134 3.98 26.94 -2.83
C LEU A 134 3.15 27.92 -1.99
N LEU A 135 3.49 28.09 -0.72
CA LEU A 135 2.72 28.95 0.18
C LEU A 135 2.74 30.42 -0.28
N PRO A 136 3.88 31.02 -0.65
CA PRO A 136 3.91 32.37 -1.22
C PRO A 136 3.12 32.48 -2.52
N LEU A 137 3.15 31.44 -3.37
CA LEU A 137 2.40 31.42 -4.62
C LEU A 137 0.89 31.41 -4.37
N LEU A 138 0.40 30.58 -3.43
CA LEU A 138 -1.03 30.55 -3.07
C LEU A 138 -1.49 31.87 -2.44
N GLU A 139 -0.67 32.44 -1.54
CA GLU A 139 -0.93 33.76 -0.93
C GLU A 139 -1.01 34.88 -1.96
N ALA A 140 -0.23 34.81 -3.04
CA ALA A 140 -0.27 35.79 -4.12
C ALA A 140 -1.41 35.56 -5.11
N VAL A 141 -1.67 34.31 -5.52
CA VAL A 141 -2.57 33.99 -6.63
C VAL A 141 -4.05 33.96 -6.19
N VAL A 142 -4.35 33.36 -5.04
CA VAL A 142 -5.75 33.16 -4.61
C VAL A 142 -6.49 34.49 -4.39
N PRO A 143 -5.91 35.51 -3.71
CA PRO A 143 -6.59 36.80 -3.55
C PRO A 143 -6.87 37.48 -4.89
N VAL A 144 -5.94 37.39 -5.84
CA VAL A 144 -6.11 37.97 -7.18
C VAL A 144 -7.32 37.33 -7.89
N ILE A 145 -7.43 36.00 -7.84
CA ILE A 145 -8.57 35.28 -8.43
C ILE A 145 -9.89 35.70 -7.76
N VAL A 146 -9.93 35.70 -6.42
CA VAL A 146 -11.14 36.03 -5.66
C VAL A 146 -11.58 37.47 -5.93
N PHE A 147 -10.67 38.45 -5.91
CA PHE A 147 -11.01 39.84 -6.19
C PHE A 147 -11.38 40.10 -7.66
N THR A 148 -10.79 39.36 -8.60
CA THR A 148 -11.21 39.41 -10.01
C THR A 148 -12.66 38.94 -10.15
N LEU A 149 -13.01 37.80 -9.57
CA LEU A 149 -14.39 37.30 -9.55
C LEU A 149 -15.35 38.26 -8.84
N ALA A 150 -14.94 38.82 -7.70
CA ALA A 150 -15.72 39.81 -6.96
C ALA A 150 -16.04 41.04 -7.85
N THR A 151 -15.05 41.54 -8.59
CA THR A 151 -15.22 42.67 -9.51
C THR A 151 -16.25 42.35 -10.59
N VAL A 152 -16.19 41.16 -11.17
CA VAL A 152 -17.17 40.70 -12.17
C VAL A 152 -18.59 40.66 -11.57
N PHE A 153 -18.75 40.11 -10.37
CA PHE A 153 -20.06 40.07 -9.71
C PHE A 153 -20.59 41.45 -9.33
N VAL A 154 -19.72 42.38 -8.92
CA VAL A 154 -20.08 43.78 -8.66
C VAL A 154 -20.56 44.45 -9.96
N LEU A 155 -19.83 44.30 -11.06
CA LEU A 155 -20.28 44.85 -12.36
C LEU A 155 -21.63 44.26 -12.78
N LYS A 156 -21.87 42.97 -12.53
CA LYS A 156 -23.17 42.33 -12.75
C LYS A 156 -24.29 42.99 -11.95
N SER A 157 -24.06 43.36 -10.69
CA SER A 157 -25.10 44.01 -9.86
C SER A 157 -25.48 45.39 -10.39
N PHE A 158 -24.59 46.06 -11.14
CA PHE A 158 -24.92 47.32 -11.83
C PHE A 158 -25.55 47.12 -13.21
N GLY A 159 -25.87 45.89 -13.61
CA GLY A 159 -26.49 45.59 -14.90
C GLY A 159 -25.54 45.70 -16.11
N VAL A 160 -24.23 45.68 -15.87
CA VAL A 160 -23.24 45.64 -16.96
C VAL A 160 -23.34 44.31 -17.70
N ASP A 161 -23.38 44.35 -19.03
CA ASP A 161 -23.30 43.15 -19.85
C ASP A 161 -21.90 42.53 -19.72
N LEU A 162 -21.85 41.34 -19.13
CA LEU A 162 -20.62 40.60 -18.89
C LEU A 162 -20.27 39.64 -20.02
N THR A 163 -21.04 39.58 -21.12
CA THR A 163 -20.83 38.62 -22.20
C THR A 163 -19.39 38.64 -22.72
N GLY A 164 -18.84 39.84 -22.97
CA GLY A 164 -17.44 39.98 -23.41
C GLY A 164 -16.41 39.51 -22.36
N ILE A 165 -16.68 39.76 -21.08
CA ILE A 165 -15.82 39.30 -19.97
C ILE A 165 -15.87 37.78 -19.83
N TRP A 166 -17.06 37.17 -19.97
CA TRP A 166 -17.20 35.72 -19.94
C TRP A 166 -16.45 35.04 -21.08
N VAL A 167 -16.50 35.61 -22.28
CA VAL A 167 -15.70 35.12 -23.43
C VAL A 167 -14.20 35.20 -23.12
N ALA A 168 -13.72 36.32 -22.59
CA ALA A 168 -12.31 36.50 -22.23
C ALA A 168 -11.87 35.53 -21.12
N LEU A 169 -12.65 35.39 -20.04
CA LEU A 169 -12.36 34.47 -18.94
C LEU A 169 -12.41 33.02 -19.38
N GLY A 170 -13.37 32.64 -20.23
CA GLY A 170 -13.46 31.29 -20.80
C GLY A 170 -12.22 30.96 -21.64
N GLY A 171 -11.80 31.88 -22.52
CA GLY A 171 -10.59 31.72 -23.32
C GLY A 171 -9.31 31.63 -22.47
N ALA A 172 -9.15 32.53 -21.49
CA ALA A 172 -8.02 32.50 -20.56
C ALA A 172 -7.97 31.20 -19.75
N THR A 173 -9.12 30.74 -19.24
CA THR A 173 -9.23 29.47 -18.51
C THR A 173 -8.86 28.28 -19.40
N PHE A 174 -9.29 28.27 -20.66
CA PHE A 174 -8.93 27.22 -21.61
C PHE A 174 -7.41 27.17 -21.85
N VAL A 175 -6.78 28.32 -22.10
CA VAL A 175 -5.32 28.40 -22.31
C VAL A 175 -4.55 27.95 -21.07
N ILE A 176 -4.94 28.40 -19.88
CA ILE A 176 -4.32 28.00 -18.61
C ILE A 176 -4.53 26.50 -18.36
N GLY A 177 -5.75 25.98 -18.60
CA GLY A 177 -6.06 24.56 -18.45
C GLY A 177 -5.25 23.69 -19.39
N PHE A 178 -5.06 24.12 -20.64
CA PHE A 178 -4.21 23.45 -21.62
C PHE A 178 -2.74 23.46 -21.19
N ALA A 179 -2.24 24.60 -20.68
CA ALA A 179 -0.88 24.69 -20.13
C ALA A 179 -0.68 23.79 -18.89
N ALA A 180 -1.71 23.64 -18.06
CA ALA A 180 -1.68 22.80 -16.85
C ALA A 180 -2.01 21.32 -17.11
N GLN A 181 -2.35 20.94 -18.34
CA GLN A 181 -2.81 19.59 -18.69
C GLN A 181 -1.85 18.50 -18.19
N GLY A 182 -0.54 18.68 -18.36
CA GLY A 182 0.46 17.70 -17.92
C GLY A 182 0.53 17.54 -16.39
N ILE A 183 0.28 18.59 -15.62
CA ILE A 183 0.27 18.52 -14.15
C ILE A 183 -0.96 17.75 -13.68
N LEU A 184 -2.14 18.10 -14.23
CA LEU A 184 -3.40 17.43 -13.92
C LEU A 184 -3.36 15.95 -14.32
N ALA A 185 -2.81 15.63 -15.49
CA ALA A 185 -2.64 14.25 -15.94
C ALA A 185 -1.84 13.43 -14.92
N ASN A 186 -0.69 13.94 -14.46
CA ASN A 186 0.12 13.25 -13.46
C ASN A 186 -0.57 13.09 -12.10
N PHE A 187 -1.33 14.10 -11.67
CA PHE A 187 -2.12 14.03 -10.44
C PHE A 187 -3.16 12.91 -10.50
N PHE A 188 -4.01 12.92 -11.53
CA PHE A 188 -5.05 11.90 -11.68
C PHE A 188 -4.46 10.52 -11.92
N SER A 189 -3.35 10.41 -12.66
CA SER A 189 -2.64 9.14 -12.82
C SER A 189 -2.12 8.61 -11.48
N GLY A 190 -1.60 9.49 -10.61
CA GLY A 190 -1.18 9.12 -9.27
C GLY A 190 -2.34 8.61 -8.40
N VAL A 191 -3.49 9.27 -8.46
CA VAL A 191 -4.71 8.83 -7.77
C VAL A 191 -5.15 7.46 -8.28
N VAL A 192 -5.16 7.23 -9.60
CA VAL A 192 -5.51 5.94 -10.19
C VAL A 192 -4.54 4.84 -9.76
N LEU A 193 -3.23 5.09 -9.78
CA LEU A 193 -2.23 4.13 -9.29
C LEU A 193 -2.45 3.74 -7.83
N LEU A 194 -2.91 4.68 -6.99
CA LEU A 194 -3.25 4.41 -5.58
C LEU A 194 -4.57 3.65 -5.39
N ILE A 195 -5.53 3.78 -6.31
CA ILE A 195 -6.82 3.08 -6.25
C ILE A 195 -6.66 1.65 -6.76
N ASP A 196 -6.09 1.49 -7.95
CA ASP A 196 -5.94 0.18 -8.59
C ASP A 196 -4.83 -0.66 -7.93
N THR A 197 -3.83 0.00 -7.33
CA THR A 197 -2.67 -0.62 -6.66
C THR A 197 -2.02 -1.77 -7.45
N PRO A 198 -1.67 -1.57 -8.74
CA PRO A 198 -1.04 -2.61 -9.56
C PRO A 198 0.31 -3.08 -9.00
N PHE A 199 0.97 -2.22 -8.21
CA PHE A 199 2.19 -2.48 -7.48
C PHE A 199 2.16 -1.79 -6.11
N GLN A 200 2.88 -2.35 -5.14
CA GLN A 200 2.99 -1.89 -3.76
C GLN A 200 4.43 -1.61 -3.37
N PHE A 201 4.61 -0.89 -2.27
CA PHE A 201 5.94 -0.57 -1.73
C PHE A 201 6.76 -1.86 -1.56
N GLY A 202 7.99 -1.86 -2.09
CA GLY A 202 8.87 -3.02 -2.07
C GLY A 202 8.67 -4.02 -3.22
N ASP A 203 7.69 -3.83 -4.10
CA ASP A 203 7.54 -4.67 -5.29
C ASP A 203 8.71 -4.45 -6.27
N VAL A 204 9.16 -5.53 -6.89
CA VAL A 204 10.16 -5.53 -7.96
C VAL A 204 9.45 -5.47 -9.30
N LEU A 205 9.78 -4.45 -10.09
CA LEU A 205 9.15 -4.13 -11.36
C LEU A 205 10.18 -4.27 -12.49
N LEU A 206 9.77 -4.88 -13.59
CA LEU A 206 10.47 -4.83 -14.86
C LEU A 206 9.87 -3.70 -15.70
N LEU A 207 10.69 -2.68 -15.95
CA LEU A 207 10.31 -1.53 -16.77
C LEU A 207 10.38 -1.88 -18.26
N GLU A 208 9.69 -1.11 -19.10
CA GLU A 208 9.64 -1.31 -20.56
C GLU A 208 11.03 -1.33 -21.22
N ASN A 209 12.00 -0.61 -20.65
CA ASN A 209 13.38 -0.60 -21.13
C ASN A 209 14.21 -1.83 -20.69
N GLY A 210 13.58 -2.83 -20.06
CA GLY A 210 14.22 -4.04 -19.53
C GLY A 210 14.95 -3.85 -18.20
N SER A 211 14.89 -2.68 -17.57
CA SER A 211 15.52 -2.45 -16.27
C SER A 211 14.68 -2.99 -15.13
N ILE A 212 15.32 -3.70 -14.20
CA ILE A 212 14.72 -4.07 -12.91
C ILE A 212 14.78 -2.86 -11.99
N ALA A 213 13.64 -2.52 -11.38
CA ALA A 213 13.53 -1.43 -10.42
C ALA A 213 12.62 -1.81 -9.25
N MET A 214 12.88 -1.28 -8.06
CA MET A 214 12.06 -1.52 -6.88
C MET A 214 11.20 -0.30 -6.55
N LEU A 215 9.93 -0.51 -6.23
CA LEU A 215 9.04 0.58 -5.86
C LEU A 215 9.38 1.13 -4.47
N GLN A 216 9.75 2.41 -4.41
CA GLN A 216 10.00 3.10 -3.13
C GLN A 216 8.85 4.00 -2.69
N LYS A 217 8.23 4.74 -3.62
CA LYS A 217 7.13 5.65 -3.24
C LYS A 217 6.29 6.03 -4.44
N ILE A 218 4.97 5.98 -4.28
CA ILE A 218 4.04 6.64 -5.20
C ILE A 218 3.75 8.04 -4.64
N GLY A 219 4.29 9.06 -5.29
CA GLY A 219 4.01 10.45 -4.97
C GLY A 219 2.81 10.99 -5.74
N VAL A 220 2.40 12.22 -5.43
CA VAL A 220 1.24 12.87 -6.05
C VAL A 220 1.43 13.07 -7.57
N ARG A 221 2.64 13.41 -8.01
CA ARG A 221 2.98 13.65 -9.43
C ARG A 221 3.93 12.61 -10.01
N VAL A 222 4.86 12.12 -9.20
CA VAL A 222 5.95 11.23 -9.64
C VAL A 222 6.00 10.00 -8.75
N THR A 223 6.34 8.88 -9.35
CA THR A 223 6.65 7.63 -8.67
C THR A 223 8.16 7.47 -8.63
N GLN A 224 8.68 7.17 -7.43
CA GLN A 224 10.08 6.95 -7.16
C GLN A 224 10.38 5.46 -7.17
N LEU A 225 11.30 5.06 -8.04
CA LEU A 225 11.80 3.70 -8.16
C LEU A 225 13.31 3.69 -7.90
N TYR A 226 13.81 2.61 -7.33
CA TYR A 226 15.23 2.39 -7.14
C TYR A 226 15.76 1.39 -8.16
N ILE A 227 16.88 1.70 -8.81
CA ILE A 227 17.52 0.83 -9.80
C ILE A 227 18.73 0.15 -9.13
N PRO A 228 18.64 -1.14 -8.77
CA PRO A 228 19.71 -1.83 -8.04
C PRO A 228 21.03 -1.88 -8.80
N SER A 229 20.97 -2.08 -10.12
CA SER A 229 22.16 -2.18 -10.99
C SER A 229 22.98 -0.89 -11.10
N LYS A 230 22.37 0.27 -10.80
CA LYS A 230 23.00 1.59 -10.88
C LYS A 230 23.10 2.30 -9.52
N HIS A 231 22.54 1.71 -8.47
CA HIS A 231 22.45 2.30 -7.14
C HIS A 231 21.88 3.74 -7.17
N CYS A 232 20.79 3.96 -7.90
CA CYS A 232 20.19 5.29 -8.02
C CYS A 232 18.65 5.26 -8.02
N ASN A 233 18.05 6.38 -7.60
CA ASN A 233 16.62 6.59 -7.71
C ASN A 233 16.28 7.20 -9.07
N ILE A 234 15.24 6.67 -9.71
CA ILE A 234 14.59 7.27 -10.87
C ILE A 234 13.20 7.78 -10.47
N TYR A 235 12.85 8.98 -10.96
CA TYR A 235 11.56 9.61 -10.71
C TYR A 235 10.79 9.66 -12.02
N ILE A 236 9.73 8.87 -12.11
CA ILE A 236 8.91 8.74 -13.32
C ILE A 236 7.59 9.50 -13.09
N PRO A 237 7.19 10.42 -13.98
CA PRO A 237 5.87 11.04 -13.91
C PRO A 237 4.77 9.97 -13.93
N ASN A 238 3.79 10.07 -13.05
CA ASN A 238 2.75 9.06 -12.88
C ASN A 238 1.99 8.78 -14.19
N SER A 239 1.74 9.81 -15.01
CA SER A 239 1.07 9.63 -16.30
C SER A 239 1.91 8.85 -17.30
N THR A 240 3.23 9.05 -17.26
CA THR A 240 4.17 8.27 -18.08
C THR A 240 4.21 6.83 -17.61
N LEU A 241 4.32 6.61 -16.29
CA LEU A 241 4.33 5.27 -15.71
C LEU A 241 3.04 4.49 -16.05
N GLN A 242 1.88 5.14 -15.95
CA GLN A 242 0.59 4.53 -16.29
C GLN A 242 0.47 4.16 -17.78
N SER A 243 1.11 4.93 -18.67
CA SER A 243 1.10 4.66 -20.11
C SER A 243 2.04 3.53 -20.56
N GLN A 244 2.91 3.04 -19.67
CA GLN A 244 3.89 2.00 -19.96
C GLN A 244 3.38 0.62 -19.55
N ASN A 245 3.80 -0.40 -20.30
CA ASN A 245 3.66 -1.78 -19.85
C ASN A 245 4.68 -2.05 -18.73
N ILE A 246 4.18 -2.33 -17.54
CA ILE A 246 5.00 -2.65 -16.37
C ILE A 246 4.70 -4.07 -15.95
N THR A 247 5.74 -4.90 -15.86
CA THR A 247 5.61 -6.26 -15.35
C THR A 247 5.98 -6.26 -13.88
N ASN A 248 5.05 -6.64 -13.01
CA ASN A 248 5.32 -6.81 -11.60
C ASN A 248 5.88 -8.22 -11.36
N LEU A 249 7.16 -8.32 -11.03
CA LEU A 249 7.84 -9.61 -10.81
C LEU A 249 7.53 -10.19 -9.42
N SER A 250 7.03 -9.37 -8.50
CA SER A 250 6.64 -9.78 -7.15
C SER A 250 5.19 -10.29 -7.05
N ARG A 251 4.50 -10.42 -8.18
CA ARG A 251 3.10 -10.87 -8.26
C ARG A 251 2.90 -11.92 -9.37
N PRO A 252 1.95 -12.86 -9.21
CA PRO A 252 1.00 -13.01 -8.10
C PRO A 252 1.64 -13.44 -6.78
N THR A 253 2.84 -14.01 -6.85
CA THR A 253 3.65 -14.51 -5.72
C THR A 253 5.05 -13.91 -5.80
N SER A 254 5.81 -13.88 -4.71
CA SER A 254 7.23 -13.48 -4.76
C SER A 254 8.15 -14.53 -5.41
N TYR A 255 7.65 -15.75 -5.63
CA TYR A 255 8.34 -16.78 -6.39
C TYR A 255 8.55 -16.35 -7.83
N TYR A 256 9.80 -16.33 -8.28
CA TYR A 256 10.13 -15.82 -9.60
C TYR A 256 10.92 -16.82 -10.43
N HIS A 257 10.52 -16.96 -11.69
CA HIS A 257 11.12 -17.86 -12.66
C HIS A 257 12.42 -17.27 -13.22
N TYR A 258 13.53 -17.98 -13.03
CA TYR A 258 14.82 -17.70 -13.66
C TYR A 258 15.19 -18.75 -14.69
N SER A 259 15.88 -18.30 -15.73
CA SER A 259 16.35 -19.13 -16.83
C SER A 259 17.82 -18.82 -17.11
N THR A 260 18.68 -19.84 -17.05
CA THR A 260 20.13 -19.71 -17.28
C THR A 260 20.57 -20.59 -18.44
N ASP A 261 21.29 -20.01 -19.39
CA ASP A 261 21.83 -20.73 -20.54
C ASP A 261 23.24 -21.26 -20.23
N MET A 262 23.48 -22.54 -20.50
CA MET A 262 24.78 -23.20 -20.31
C MET A 262 25.19 -23.94 -21.60
N LYS A 263 26.46 -23.81 -22.00
CA LYS A 263 27.00 -24.49 -23.18
C LYS A 263 28.00 -25.55 -22.75
N LEU A 264 27.83 -26.77 -23.24
CA LEU A 264 28.77 -27.86 -22.97
C LEU A 264 29.25 -28.53 -24.25
N PRO A 265 30.54 -28.89 -24.37
CA PRO A 265 31.03 -29.68 -25.48
C PRO A 265 30.26 -31.01 -25.59
N ILE A 266 29.91 -31.41 -26.81
CA ILE A 266 29.22 -32.68 -27.08
C ILE A 266 30.05 -33.91 -26.67
N ALA A 267 31.35 -33.73 -26.48
CA ALA A 267 32.26 -34.77 -25.99
C ALA A 267 31.88 -35.26 -24.57
N LEU A 268 31.16 -34.44 -23.79
CA LEU A 268 30.63 -34.84 -22.50
C LEU A 268 29.34 -35.65 -22.67
N ASN A 269 29.09 -36.60 -21.77
CA ASN A 269 27.85 -37.36 -21.73
C ASN A 269 26.66 -36.43 -21.44
N VAL A 270 25.93 -36.05 -22.50
CA VAL A 270 24.79 -35.11 -22.45
C VAL A 270 23.71 -35.57 -21.46
N LYS A 271 23.47 -36.89 -21.35
CA LYS A 271 22.44 -37.45 -20.44
C LYS A 271 22.86 -37.29 -18.99
N GLU A 272 24.11 -37.59 -18.69
CA GLU A 272 24.69 -37.44 -17.35
C GLU A 272 24.80 -35.97 -16.96
N ALA A 273 25.26 -35.11 -17.87
CA ALA A 273 25.31 -33.67 -17.65
C ALA A 273 23.92 -33.09 -17.33
N LYS A 274 22.89 -33.50 -18.08
CA LYS A 274 21.50 -33.11 -17.80
C LYS A 274 21.05 -33.56 -16.41
N HIS A 275 21.38 -34.81 -16.02
CA HIS A 275 21.00 -35.34 -14.71
C HIS A 275 21.65 -34.54 -13.58
N VAL A 276 22.96 -34.31 -13.67
CA VAL A 276 23.72 -33.48 -12.71
C VAL A 276 23.14 -32.07 -12.61
N MET A 277 22.80 -31.43 -13.74
CA MET A 277 22.17 -30.10 -13.71
C MET A 277 20.86 -30.09 -12.93
N VAL A 278 19.98 -31.07 -13.14
CA VAL A 278 18.71 -31.16 -12.41
C VAL A 278 18.96 -31.34 -10.92
N GLU A 279 19.85 -32.27 -10.56
CA GLU A 279 20.13 -32.59 -9.17
C GLU A 279 20.81 -31.42 -8.42
N VAL A 280 21.70 -30.66 -9.07
CA VAL A 280 22.32 -29.45 -8.49
C VAL A 280 21.28 -28.35 -8.25
N ILE A 281 20.39 -28.09 -9.22
CA ILE A 281 19.33 -27.10 -9.03
C ILE A 281 18.40 -27.52 -7.88
N GLN A 282 18.09 -28.82 -7.76
CA GLN A 282 17.30 -29.35 -6.66
C GLN A 282 18.04 -29.27 -5.31
N ALA A 283 19.36 -29.47 -5.28
CA ALA A 283 20.15 -29.36 -4.05
C ALA A 283 20.26 -27.92 -3.54
N HIS A 284 20.20 -26.91 -4.42
CA HIS A 284 20.40 -25.51 -4.03
C HIS A 284 19.31 -25.02 -3.05
N PRO A 285 19.63 -24.49 -1.86
CA PRO A 285 18.62 -24.20 -0.84
C PRO A 285 17.60 -23.13 -1.26
N ASP A 286 18.00 -22.12 -2.04
CA ASP A 286 17.17 -20.95 -2.43
C ASP A 286 16.28 -21.19 -3.67
N THR A 287 16.35 -22.36 -4.30
CA THR A 287 15.42 -22.73 -5.39
C THR A 287 14.12 -23.32 -4.82
N LEU A 288 13.03 -23.29 -5.58
CA LEU A 288 11.86 -24.09 -5.22
C LEU A 288 12.05 -25.56 -5.66
N GLY A 289 11.48 -26.48 -4.89
CA GLY A 289 11.51 -27.93 -5.15
C GLY A 289 10.75 -28.69 -4.07
N ASP A 290 10.74 -30.03 -4.08
CA ASP A 290 10.17 -30.82 -2.99
C ASP A 290 11.15 -30.92 -1.80
N ILE A 291 10.75 -30.55 -0.57
CA ILE A 291 11.71 -30.43 0.55
C ILE A 291 12.45 -31.76 0.81
N ASP A 292 11.74 -32.89 0.77
CA ASP A 292 12.33 -34.19 1.05
C ASP A 292 13.38 -34.57 -0.02
N GLN A 293 13.04 -34.36 -1.29
CA GLN A 293 14.01 -34.53 -2.39
C GLN A 293 15.19 -33.57 -2.24
N LYS A 294 14.95 -32.30 -1.90
CA LYS A 294 16.03 -31.33 -1.71
C LYS A 294 16.97 -31.75 -0.60
N LEU A 295 16.45 -32.16 0.55
CA LEU A 295 17.28 -32.61 1.69
C LEU A 295 18.11 -33.85 1.32
N ALA A 296 17.53 -34.81 0.59
CA ALA A 296 18.25 -35.97 0.10
C ALA A 296 19.37 -35.60 -0.89
N GLN A 297 19.12 -34.66 -1.81
CA GLN A 297 20.12 -34.18 -2.75
C GLN A 297 21.20 -33.33 -2.07
N ILE A 298 20.83 -32.48 -1.10
CA ILE A 298 21.76 -31.72 -0.26
C ILE A 298 22.74 -32.70 0.42
N ASP A 299 22.24 -33.78 1.01
CA ASP A 299 23.10 -34.75 1.69
C ASP A 299 24.01 -35.52 0.71
N ARG A 300 23.54 -35.75 -0.52
CA ARG A 300 24.32 -36.43 -1.56
C ARG A 300 25.39 -35.53 -2.18
N TYR A 301 25.06 -34.29 -2.49
CA TYR A 301 25.94 -33.36 -3.18
C TYR A 301 26.90 -32.69 -2.21
N TYR A 302 26.45 -32.40 -0.99
CA TYR A 302 27.23 -31.71 0.03
C TYR A 302 27.82 -32.67 1.10
N GLN A 303 28.30 -33.85 0.67
CA GLN A 303 28.92 -34.86 1.55
C GLN A 303 30.08 -34.29 2.40
N LEU A 304 29.78 -34.03 3.68
CA LEU A 304 30.62 -34.00 4.90
C LEU A 304 31.96 -33.19 4.93
N GLU A 305 32.20 -32.53 6.07
CA GLU A 305 33.40 -31.77 6.50
C GLU A 305 33.77 -30.44 5.81
N GLY A 306 33.07 -30.03 4.74
CA GLY A 306 33.41 -28.79 4.01
C GLY A 306 32.27 -27.81 3.76
N LEU A 307 31.05 -28.09 4.21
CA LEU A 307 29.88 -27.23 3.95
C LEU A 307 30.21 -25.77 4.32
N GLU A 308 30.24 -24.91 3.30
CA GLU A 308 30.32 -23.47 3.48
C GLU A 308 29.17 -23.05 4.42
N ASN A 309 29.41 -22.06 5.29
CA ASN A 309 28.44 -21.67 6.32
C ASN A 309 27.02 -21.42 5.75
N GLN A 310 26.93 -20.94 4.50
CA GLN A 310 25.69 -20.75 3.74
C GLN A 310 24.88 -22.05 3.59
N GLN A 311 25.48 -23.13 3.11
CA GLN A 311 24.78 -24.37 2.81
C GLN A 311 24.23 -25.03 4.09
N LYS A 312 24.97 -24.91 5.21
CA LYS A 312 24.49 -25.34 6.54
C LYS A 312 23.23 -24.58 6.95
N ILE A 313 23.25 -23.26 6.82
CA ILE A 313 22.10 -22.41 7.14
C ILE A 313 20.93 -22.71 6.21
N GLY A 314 21.18 -22.90 4.92
CA GLY A 314 20.17 -23.30 3.94
C GLY A 314 19.50 -24.64 4.28
N LYS A 315 20.27 -25.66 4.68
CA LYS A 315 19.71 -26.94 5.14
C LYS A 315 18.86 -26.78 6.41
N LEU A 316 19.36 -26.06 7.41
CA LEU A 316 18.61 -25.77 8.64
C LEU A 316 17.31 -25.02 8.35
N ARG A 317 17.33 -24.08 7.40
CA ARG A 317 16.14 -23.37 6.94
C ARG A 317 15.12 -24.33 6.34
N LEU A 318 15.53 -25.25 5.48
CA LEU A 318 14.64 -26.23 4.86
C LEU A 318 14.02 -27.20 5.89
N LEU A 319 14.80 -27.63 6.88
CA LEU A 319 14.30 -28.46 7.99
C LEU A 319 13.24 -27.71 8.82
N ALA A 320 13.53 -26.48 9.22
CA ALA A 320 12.55 -25.66 9.94
C ALA A 320 11.30 -25.36 9.07
N GLU A 321 11.48 -25.23 7.75
CA GLU A 321 10.36 -25.06 6.83
C GLU A 321 9.48 -26.31 6.75
N GLN A 322 10.08 -27.50 6.80
CA GLN A 322 9.38 -28.78 6.84
C GLN A 322 8.53 -28.91 8.09
N GLU A 323 9.06 -28.54 9.27
CA GLU A 323 8.30 -28.52 10.52
C GLU A 323 7.05 -27.64 10.41
N VAL A 324 7.18 -26.45 9.81
CA VAL A 324 6.02 -25.56 9.57
C VAL A 324 5.00 -26.21 8.63
N ASN A 325 5.44 -26.86 7.56
CA ASN A 325 4.53 -27.54 6.63
C ASN A 325 3.78 -28.69 7.30
N LEU A 326 4.49 -29.54 8.05
CA LEU A 326 3.88 -30.63 8.79
C LEU A 326 2.87 -30.13 9.82
N LYS A 327 3.17 -29.02 10.51
CA LYS A 327 2.20 -28.40 11.44
C LYS A 327 0.96 -27.87 10.74
N LEU A 328 1.11 -27.27 9.55
CA LEU A 328 -0.04 -26.82 8.75
C LEU A 328 -0.89 -28.00 8.27
N GLU A 329 -0.26 -29.11 7.86
CA GLU A 329 -0.95 -30.35 7.48
C GLU A 329 -1.65 -31.02 8.68
N GLU A 330 -1.08 -30.97 9.88
CA GLU A 330 -1.70 -31.44 11.13
C GLU A 330 -2.95 -30.64 11.51
N ILE A 331 -2.90 -29.31 11.33
CA ILE A 331 -3.99 -28.39 11.73
C ILE A 331 -5.17 -28.45 10.74
N ALA A 332 -4.93 -28.74 9.48
CA ALA A 332 -5.94 -28.73 8.43
C ALA A 332 -7.17 -29.64 8.72
N PRO A 333 -6.99 -30.93 9.09
CA PRO A 333 -8.10 -31.81 9.46
C PRO A 333 -8.92 -31.32 10.65
N ALA A 334 -8.29 -30.65 11.63
CA ALA A 334 -9.00 -30.12 12.80
C ALA A 334 -10.00 -29.02 12.42
N LEU A 335 -9.63 -28.15 11.47
CA LEU A 335 -10.55 -27.14 10.93
C LEU A 335 -11.68 -27.77 10.11
N GLU A 336 -11.39 -28.79 9.31
CA GLU A 336 -12.40 -29.51 8.53
C GLU A 336 -13.40 -30.23 9.45
N ALA A 337 -12.93 -30.84 10.54
CA ALA A 337 -13.79 -31.44 11.55
C ALA A 337 -14.72 -30.40 12.19
N LEU A 338 -14.18 -29.23 12.56
CA LEU A 338 -14.96 -28.14 13.16
C LEU A 338 -16.06 -27.61 12.24
N VAL A 339 -15.81 -27.52 10.92
CA VAL A 339 -16.83 -27.17 9.92
C VAL A 339 -17.99 -28.15 9.98
N VAL A 340 -17.70 -29.45 10.06
CA VAL A 340 -18.73 -30.49 10.14
C VAL A 340 -19.51 -30.38 11.45
N THR A 341 -18.84 -30.19 12.59
CA THR A 341 -19.49 -29.99 13.89
C THR A 341 -20.47 -28.80 13.85
N LEU A 342 -20.04 -27.67 13.31
CA LEU A 342 -20.87 -26.46 13.18
C LEU A 342 -22.07 -26.66 12.25
N GLN A 343 -21.89 -27.37 11.12
CA GLN A 343 -22.98 -27.68 10.20
C GLN A 343 -24.11 -28.48 10.83
N PHE A 344 -23.80 -29.38 11.75
CA PHE A 344 -24.80 -30.14 12.49
C PHE A 344 -25.46 -29.29 13.58
N ALA A 345 -24.67 -28.53 14.36
CA ALA A 345 -25.17 -27.69 15.45
C ALA A 345 -26.10 -26.56 14.95
N GLU A 346 -25.83 -25.98 13.78
CA GLU A 346 -26.66 -24.91 13.21
C GLU A 346 -28.04 -25.38 12.73
N LYS A 347 -28.15 -26.63 12.23
CA LYS A 347 -29.43 -27.17 11.73
C LYS A 347 -30.49 -27.32 12.83
N GLY A 348 -30.05 -27.53 14.08
CA GLY A 348 -30.92 -27.69 15.24
C GLY A 348 -31.20 -26.40 16.03
N GLY A 349 -30.49 -25.32 15.71
CA GLY A 349 -30.38 -24.13 16.58
C GLY A 349 -29.43 -24.41 17.74
N MET A 350 -28.26 -23.76 17.74
CA MET A 350 -27.17 -24.06 18.68
C MET A 350 -27.60 -23.95 20.14
N THR A 351 -27.57 -25.08 20.84
CA THR A 351 -27.72 -25.16 22.29
C THR A 351 -26.44 -24.68 23.00
N ASN A 352 -26.54 -24.30 24.27
CA ASN A 352 -25.36 -23.89 25.04
C ASN A 352 -24.30 -25.01 25.16
N GLU A 353 -24.74 -26.28 25.20
CA GLU A 353 -23.86 -27.45 25.25
C GLU A 353 -23.11 -27.66 23.93
N GLU A 354 -23.78 -27.47 22.79
CA GLU A 354 -23.13 -27.49 21.47
C GLU A 354 -22.12 -26.35 21.31
N ILE A 355 -22.46 -25.15 21.81
CA ILE A 355 -21.53 -24.01 21.80
C ILE A 355 -20.29 -24.32 22.64
N GLU A 356 -20.44 -24.91 23.83
CA GLU A 356 -19.31 -25.30 24.68
C GLU A 356 -18.42 -26.36 24.02
N ASN A 357 -19.01 -27.34 23.34
CA ASN A 357 -18.28 -28.37 22.59
C ASN A 357 -17.48 -27.77 21.42
N VAL A 358 -18.12 -26.95 20.59
CA VAL A 358 -17.47 -26.24 19.48
C VAL A 358 -16.34 -25.33 20.00
N GLN A 359 -16.56 -24.64 21.11
CA GLN A 359 -15.50 -23.84 21.73
C GLN A 359 -14.34 -24.69 22.22
N GLN A 360 -14.59 -25.90 22.72
CA GLN A 360 -13.54 -26.81 23.16
C GLN A 360 -12.70 -27.31 21.98
N GLU A 361 -13.34 -27.78 20.90
CA GLU A 361 -12.65 -28.17 19.65
C GLU A 361 -11.83 -27.00 19.09
N TYR A 362 -12.40 -25.79 19.09
CA TYR A 362 -11.70 -24.62 18.60
C TYR A 362 -10.55 -24.17 19.53
N ARG A 363 -10.63 -24.42 20.85
CA ARG A 363 -9.51 -24.18 21.78
C ARG A 363 -8.33 -25.11 21.51
N GLU A 364 -8.57 -26.36 21.10
CA GLU A 364 -7.51 -27.28 20.69
C GLU A 364 -6.80 -26.77 19.42
N PHE A 365 -7.57 -26.30 18.44
CA PHE A 365 -7.03 -25.60 17.26
C PHE A 365 -6.20 -24.36 17.63
N LEU A 366 -6.69 -23.51 18.53
CA LEU A 366 -5.94 -22.34 19.01
C LEU A 366 -4.63 -22.75 19.69
N SER A 367 -4.64 -23.82 20.49
CA SER A 367 -3.45 -24.36 21.14
C SER A 367 -2.40 -24.82 20.12
N ALA A 368 -2.80 -25.53 19.07
CA ALA A 368 -1.91 -25.96 17.98
C ALA A 368 -1.27 -24.77 17.23
N ILE A 369 -2.00 -23.66 17.10
CA ILE A 369 -1.46 -22.41 16.55
C ILE A 369 -0.48 -21.72 17.52
N GLY A 370 -0.65 -21.91 18.83
CA GLY A 370 0.12 -21.23 19.88
C GLY A 370 -0.63 -20.10 20.57
N LEU A 371 -1.96 -20.17 20.63
CA LEU A 371 -2.82 -19.16 21.24
C LEU A 371 -3.66 -19.77 22.35
N GLU A 372 -3.83 -19.02 23.43
CA GLU A 372 -4.69 -19.37 24.56
C GLU A 372 -5.73 -18.29 24.79
N VAL A 373 -6.94 -18.73 25.11
CA VAL A 373 -8.05 -17.84 25.45
C VAL A 373 -7.89 -17.40 26.89
N VAL A 374 -7.70 -16.09 27.10
CA VAL A 374 -7.69 -15.48 28.41
C VAL A 374 -8.95 -14.62 28.55
N THR A 375 -9.67 -14.85 29.65
CA THR A 375 -10.85 -14.05 29.98
C THR A 375 -10.41 -12.90 30.87
N GLU A 376 -10.55 -11.67 30.39
CA GLU A 376 -10.29 -10.46 31.17
C GLU A 376 -11.62 -9.80 31.54
N ILE A 377 -11.81 -9.47 32.81
CA ILE A 377 -13.03 -8.82 33.30
C ILE A 377 -12.79 -7.30 33.26
N TYR A 378 -13.49 -6.59 32.38
CA TYR A 378 -13.42 -5.13 32.28
C TYR A 378 -14.81 -4.54 32.52
N HIS A 379 -14.95 -3.67 33.53
CA HIS A 379 -16.22 -2.99 33.85
C HIS A 379 -17.45 -3.94 33.89
N ASN A 380 -17.31 -5.07 34.59
CA ASN A 380 -18.35 -6.10 34.75
C ASN A 380 -18.78 -6.81 33.44
N ARG A 381 -17.94 -6.74 32.39
CA ARG A 381 -18.07 -7.51 31.15
C ARG A 381 -16.83 -8.38 30.95
N SER A 382 -17.02 -9.67 30.68
CA SER A 382 -15.95 -10.58 30.27
C SER A 382 -15.58 -10.31 28.81
N VAL A 383 -14.33 -9.93 28.57
CA VAL A 383 -13.76 -9.79 27.23
C VAL A 383 -12.79 -10.94 27.01
N PHE A 384 -12.98 -11.69 25.93
CA PHE A 384 -12.06 -12.74 25.51
C PHE A 384 -10.92 -12.14 24.72
N THR A 385 -9.69 -12.35 25.19
CA THR A 385 -8.46 -11.94 24.53
C THR A 385 -7.59 -13.15 24.30
N LEU A 386 -6.99 -13.27 23.12
CA LEU A 386 -6.02 -14.33 22.85
C LEU A 386 -4.63 -13.88 23.28
N LYS A 387 -3.93 -14.71 24.05
CA LYS A 387 -2.51 -14.53 24.39
C LYS A 387 -1.69 -15.64 23.75
N GLU A 388 -0.45 -15.34 23.38
CA GLU A 388 0.46 -16.34 22.86
C GLU A 388 0.91 -17.29 23.97
N ASN A 389 0.79 -18.59 23.71
CA ASN A 389 1.43 -19.63 24.53
C ASN A 389 2.89 -19.79 24.08
N ARG A 390 3.79 -20.05 25.02
CA ARG A 390 5.22 -20.29 24.78
C ARG A 390 5.55 -21.73 24.35
N SER A 391 4.59 -22.46 23.77
CA SER A 391 4.84 -23.81 23.27
C SER A 391 5.78 -23.76 22.06
N GLN A 392 6.88 -24.52 22.12
CA GLN A 392 7.88 -24.56 21.05
C GLN A 392 7.36 -25.25 19.77
N ASP A 393 6.36 -26.13 19.91
CA ASP A 393 5.73 -26.85 18.79
C ASP A 393 4.52 -26.10 18.19
N SER A 394 4.28 -24.87 18.62
CA SER A 394 3.20 -24.06 18.06
C SER A 394 3.53 -23.56 16.66
N LEU A 395 2.52 -23.47 15.78
CA LEU A 395 2.71 -22.94 14.43
C LEU A 395 3.40 -21.57 14.41
N ILE A 396 3.00 -20.67 15.33
CA ILE A 396 3.59 -19.33 15.43
C ILE A 396 5.08 -19.41 15.79
N GLU A 397 5.47 -20.22 16.78
CA GLU A 397 6.87 -20.32 17.18
C GLU A 397 7.72 -21.07 16.14
N LEU A 398 7.17 -22.08 15.47
CA LEU A 398 7.83 -22.77 14.35
C LEU A 398 8.12 -21.80 13.20
N ILE A 399 7.18 -20.94 12.83
CA ILE A 399 7.38 -19.90 11.81
C ILE A 399 8.45 -18.91 12.27
N ARG A 400 8.42 -18.49 13.54
CA ARG A 400 9.44 -17.59 14.10
C ARG A 400 10.81 -18.21 14.10
N ASN A 401 10.93 -19.49 14.46
CA ASN A 401 12.18 -20.23 14.38
C ASN A 401 12.68 -20.28 12.93
N TRP A 402 11.79 -20.63 11.99
CA TRP A 402 12.11 -20.71 10.58
C TRP A 402 12.64 -19.39 10.01
N TYR A 403 11.93 -18.26 10.18
CA TYR A 403 12.44 -16.99 9.66
C TYR A 403 13.64 -16.46 10.46
N ARG A 404 13.79 -16.78 11.77
CA ARG A 404 15.01 -16.47 12.54
C ARG A 404 16.24 -17.22 12.02
N ILE A 405 16.05 -18.42 11.45
CA ILE A 405 17.12 -19.14 10.74
C ILE A 405 17.33 -18.48 9.37
N TYR A 406 16.27 -18.10 8.69
CA TYR A 406 16.35 -17.46 7.37
C TYR A 406 17.16 -16.16 7.40
N ILE A 407 16.93 -15.26 8.35
CA ILE A 407 17.68 -14.00 8.48
C ILE A 407 19.17 -14.18 8.83
N ARG A 408 19.62 -15.40 9.15
CA ARG A 408 21.05 -15.70 9.37
C ARG A 408 21.79 -15.98 8.06
N ASP A 409 21.09 -16.06 6.93
CA ASP A 409 21.68 -16.25 5.62
C ASP A 409 22.68 -15.11 5.30
N PHE A 410 23.89 -15.51 4.94
CA PHE A 410 25.04 -14.62 4.75
C PHE A 410 24.87 -13.66 3.56
N HIS A 411 24.03 -14.01 2.59
CA HIS A 411 23.81 -13.19 1.39
C HIS A 411 22.70 -12.15 1.52
N LEU A 412 21.93 -12.20 2.61
CA LEU A 412 20.89 -11.21 2.87
C LEU A 412 21.52 -9.85 3.14
N LEU A 413 20.91 -8.82 2.57
CA LEU A 413 21.27 -7.44 2.87
C LEU A 413 20.65 -7.02 4.22
N ASP A 414 21.18 -5.97 4.83
CA ASP A 414 20.70 -5.46 6.12
C ASP A 414 19.19 -5.13 6.10
N ASN A 415 18.69 -4.62 4.97
CA ASN A 415 17.27 -4.31 4.78
C ASN A 415 16.40 -5.57 4.59
N ASP A 416 16.94 -6.65 4.04
CA ASP A 416 16.21 -7.89 3.78
C ASP A 416 15.74 -8.55 5.09
N SER A 417 16.56 -8.47 6.14
CA SER A 417 16.22 -8.99 7.48
C SER A 417 14.93 -8.35 8.03
N SER A 418 14.76 -7.05 7.82
CA SER A 418 13.56 -6.32 8.21
C SER A 418 12.37 -6.72 7.34
N ILE A 419 12.56 -6.84 6.02
CA ILE A 419 11.49 -7.24 5.08
C ILE A 419 10.91 -8.60 5.46
N ILE A 420 11.76 -9.61 5.68
CA ILE A 420 11.35 -10.97 6.06
C ILE A 420 10.60 -10.95 7.39
N THR A 421 11.15 -10.27 8.41
CA THR A 421 10.57 -10.22 9.75
C THR A 421 9.20 -9.52 9.75
N GLU A 422 9.11 -8.35 9.12
CA GLU A 422 7.88 -7.57 9.03
C GLU A 422 6.78 -8.30 8.26
N GLU A 423 7.12 -8.98 7.16
CA GLU A 423 6.14 -9.74 6.38
C GLU A 423 5.52 -10.88 7.20
N TRP A 424 6.35 -11.69 7.85
CA TRP A 424 5.87 -12.86 8.59
C TRP A 424 5.16 -12.47 9.89
N GLU A 425 5.62 -11.44 10.60
CA GLU A 425 4.88 -10.90 11.74
C GLU A 425 3.55 -10.27 11.31
N ARG A 426 3.48 -9.63 10.13
CA ARG A 426 2.20 -9.17 9.56
C ARG A 426 1.26 -10.34 9.29
N LYS A 427 1.74 -11.43 8.68
CA LYS A 427 0.93 -12.65 8.43
C LYS A 427 0.45 -13.30 9.74
N ILE A 428 1.33 -13.41 10.74
CA ILE A 428 0.98 -13.92 12.08
C ILE A 428 -0.08 -13.03 12.74
N ASN A 429 0.07 -11.71 12.67
CA ASN A 429 -0.90 -10.78 13.25
C ASN A 429 -2.26 -10.81 12.51
N LEU A 430 -2.26 -11.03 11.20
CA LEU A 430 -3.50 -11.27 10.44
C LEU A 430 -4.16 -12.57 10.87
N LEU A 431 -3.39 -13.65 11.05
CA LEU A 431 -3.89 -14.93 11.57
C LEU A 431 -4.54 -14.73 12.94
N LYS A 432 -3.83 -14.12 13.90
CA LYS A 432 -4.35 -13.80 15.25
C LYS A 432 -5.68 -13.05 15.21
N ARG A 433 -5.77 -12.01 14.37
CA ARG A 433 -7.01 -11.22 14.22
C ARG A 433 -8.16 -12.06 13.65
N ARG A 434 -7.90 -12.90 12.65
CA ARG A 434 -8.91 -13.78 12.05
C ARG A 434 -9.41 -14.82 13.06
N VAL A 435 -8.50 -15.51 13.75
CA VAL A 435 -8.89 -16.53 14.74
C VAL A 435 -9.56 -15.93 15.98
N GLN A 436 -9.17 -14.72 16.39
CA GLN A 436 -9.84 -14.00 17.47
C GLN A 436 -11.27 -13.60 17.10
N ARG A 437 -11.47 -13.05 15.90
CA ARG A 437 -12.82 -12.71 15.40
C ARG A 437 -13.70 -13.94 15.33
N LEU A 438 -13.17 -15.06 14.83
CA LEU A 438 -13.91 -16.31 14.77
C LEU A 438 -14.28 -16.84 16.16
N TYR A 439 -13.35 -16.79 17.13
CA TYR A 439 -13.66 -17.13 18.53
C TYR A 439 -14.83 -16.31 19.09
N GLN A 440 -14.81 -14.99 18.85
CA GLN A 440 -15.85 -14.08 19.32
C GLN A 440 -17.22 -14.42 18.70
N LYS A 441 -17.25 -14.78 17.42
CA LYS A 441 -18.47 -15.20 16.72
C LYS A 441 -19.01 -16.53 17.23
N ILE A 442 -18.14 -17.52 17.44
CA ILE A 442 -18.50 -18.80 18.05
C ILE A 442 -19.03 -18.60 19.47
N SER A 443 -18.50 -17.62 20.20
CA SER A 443 -18.92 -17.32 21.57
C SER A 443 -20.27 -16.62 21.67
N ASN A 444 -20.72 -15.95 20.62
CA ASN A 444 -22.00 -15.25 20.59
C ASN A 444 -22.71 -15.39 19.23
N PRO A 445 -23.23 -16.59 18.91
CA PRO A 445 -23.77 -16.88 17.59
C PRO A 445 -25.10 -16.18 17.27
N GLN A 446 -25.85 -15.74 18.28
CA GLN A 446 -27.22 -15.23 18.07
C GLN A 446 -27.31 -13.88 17.34
N ASN A 447 -26.19 -13.17 17.21
CA ASN A 447 -26.13 -11.83 16.60
C ASN A 447 -25.56 -11.84 15.16
N GLU A 448 -25.29 -13.00 14.57
CA GLU A 448 -24.63 -13.11 13.26
C GLU A 448 -25.64 -13.41 12.14
N GLU A 449 -25.53 -12.67 11.03
CA GLU A 449 -26.35 -12.88 9.82
C GLU A 449 -25.77 -13.99 8.91
N THR A 450 -24.50 -14.37 9.11
CA THR A 450 -23.79 -15.39 8.33
C THR A 450 -23.54 -16.62 9.17
N ARG A 451 -23.53 -17.79 8.53
CA ARG A 451 -23.28 -19.07 9.19
C ARG A 451 -21.83 -19.16 9.68
N LEU A 452 -21.62 -19.80 10.82
CA LEU A 452 -20.31 -19.98 11.45
C LEU A 452 -19.41 -20.91 10.65
N ASP A 453 -19.97 -21.92 9.99
CA ASP A 453 -19.21 -22.85 9.14
C ASP A 453 -18.54 -22.13 7.96
N ASP A 454 -19.23 -21.15 7.35
CA ASP A 454 -18.68 -20.30 6.28
C ASP A 454 -17.41 -19.54 6.75
N TYR A 455 -17.40 -19.03 8.00
CA TYR A 455 -16.22 -18.35 8.55
C TYR A 455 -15.04 -19.29 8.81
N VAL A 456 -15.30 -20.53 9.25
CA VAL A 456 -14.25 -21.55 9.44
C VAL A 456 -13.71 -21.98 8.07
N MET A 457 -14.57 -22.15 7.06
CA MET A 457 -14.16 -22.45 5.69
C MET A 457 -13.31 -21.33 5.09
N GLU A 458 -13.69 -20.07 5.26
CA GLU A 458 -12.88 -18.91 4.82
C GLU A 458 -11.50 -18.91 5.49
N LEU A 459 -11.44 -19.21 6.80
CA LEU A 459 -10.17 -19.30 7.53
C LEU A 459 -9.29 -20.44 6.99
N ASN A 460 -9.85 -21.63 6.79
CA ASN A 460 -9.12 -22.78 6.26
C ASN A 460 -8.61 -22.50 4.84
N GLN A 461 -9.46 -21.93 3.96
CA GLN A 461 -9.05 -21.52 2.63
C GLN A 461 -7.94 -20.46 2.67
N TRP A 462 -8.06 -19.45 3.53
CA TRP A 462 -7.03 -18.42 3.68
C TRP A 462 -5.69 -18.99 4.19
N LEU A 463 -5.73 -19.92 5.15
CA LEU A 463 -4.54 -20.63 5.63
C LEU A 463 -3.85 -21.39 4.50
N ARG A 464 -4.62 -22.08 3.66
CA ARG A 464 -4.09 -22.87 2.55
C ARG A 464 -3.58 -22.01 1.39
N GLU A 465 -4.28 -20.95 1.03
CA GLU A 465 -3.98 -20.20 -0.20
C GLU A 465 -3.13 -18.95 0.02
N ARG A 466 -3.10 -18.37 1.22
CA ARG A 466 -2.56 -17.02 1.46
C ARG A 466 -1.57 -16.92 2.61
N PHE A 467 -1.65 -17.83 3.59
CA PHE A 467 -0.75 -17.80 4.74
C PHE A 467 0.65 -18.30 4.35
N LYS A 468 0.73 -19.54 3.87
CA LYS A 468 1.91 -20.11 3.25
C LYS A 468 1.47 -20.85 1.98
N GLU A 469 1.84 -20.32 0.82
CA GLU A 469 1.37 -20.83 -0.47
C GLU A 469 1.91 -22.25 -0.73
N PRO A 470 1.06 -23.18 -1.21
CA PRO A 470 1.46 -24.54 -1.49
C PRO A 470 2.28 -24.58 -2.78
N ARG A 471 3.36 -25.36 -2.75
CA ARG A 471 4.23 -25.55 -3.91
C ARG A 471 3.46 -26.26 -5.02
N GLN A 472 3.71 -25.85 -6.27
CA GLN A 472 3.08 -26.43 -7.44
C GLN A 472 4.10 -27.24 -8.25
N LYS A 473 3.69 -28.39 -8.81
CA LYS A 473 4.60 -29.27 -9.58
C LYS A 473 5.26 -28.58 -10.78
N TRP A 474 4.60 -27.62 -11.41
CA TRP A 474 5.16 -26.89 -12.56
C TRP A 474 6.31 -25.94 -12.18
N GLN A 475 6.51 -25.69 -10.88
CA GLN A 475 7.62 -24.89 -10.35
C GLN A 475 8.89 -25.72 -10.12
N GLU A 476 8.85 -27.03 -10.34
CA GLU A 476 10.03 -27.88 -10.25
C GLU A 476 11.08 -27.52 -11.31
N PRO A 477 12.39 -27.64 -11.00
CA PRO A 477 13.46 -27.37 -11.94
C PRO A 477 13.35 -28.15 -13.26
N GLN A 478 13.56 -27.46 -14.38
CA GLN A 478 13.55 -28.06 -15.71
C GLN A 478 14.82 -27.74 -16.48
N VAL A 479 15.49 -28.78 -16.97
CA VAL A 479 16.67 -28.64 -17.83
C VAL A 479 16.29 -29.05 -19.25
N LEU A 480 16.23 -28.06 -20.14
CA LEU A 480 15.86 -28.21 -21.55
C LEU A 480 17.11 -28.14 -22.43
N ILE A 481 17.12 -28.89 -23.53
CA ILE A 481 18.15 -28.75 -24.57
C ILE A 481 17.60 -27.75 -25.59
N LYS A 482 18.25 -26.59 -25.71
CA LYS A 482 17.84 -25.51 -26.61
C LYS A 482 18.26 -25.78 -28.05
N GLY A 483 19.42 -26.42 -28.23
CA GLY A 483 19.94 -26.74 -29.55
C GLY A 483 21.42 -27.14 -29.50
N ILE A 484 22.01 -27.20 -30.69
CA ILE A 484 23.42 -27.50 -30.91
C ILE A 484 24.04 -26.33 -31.66
N GLU A 485 25.21 -25.88 -31.22
CA GLU A 485 25.97 -24.79 -31.82
C GLU A 485 27.36 -25.29 -32.19
N ASN A 486 27.84 -24.94 -33.38
CA ASN A 486 29.20 -25.28 -33.82
C ASN A 486 30.07 -24.02 -33.75
N SER A 487 31.14 -24.06 -32.96
CA SER A 487 32.14 -22.98 -32.88
C SER A 487 33.54 -23.57 -32.90
N ASP A 488 34.41 -23.06 -33.77
CA ASP A 488 35.84 -23.40 -33.83
C ASP A 488 36.15 -24.91 -33.76
N ALA A 489 35.46 -25.70 -34.61
CA ALA A 489 35.57 -27.16 -34.71
C ALA A 489 35.09 -27.97 -33.48
N ILE A 490 34.50 -27.32 -32.47
CA ILE A 490 33.85 -27.97 -31.33
C ILE A 490 32.34 -27.78 -31.44
N THR A 491 31.61 -28.87 -31.34
CA THR A 491 30.15 -28.87 -31.24
C THR A 491 29.74 -28.76 -29.78
N TYR A 492 28.93 -27.76 -29.47
CA TYR A 492 28.38 -27.50 -28.14
C TYR A 492 26.89 -27.81 -28.11
N VAL A 493 26.43 -28.44 -27.04
CA VAL A 493 25.01 -28.56 -26.71
C VAL A 493 24.65 -27.40 -25.79
N GLN A 494 23.62 -26.65 -26.17
CA GLN A 494 23.08 -25.57 -25.35
C GLN A 494 21.96 -26.11 -24.46
N PHE A 495 22.13 -25.93 -23.16
CA PHE A 495 21.14 -26.21 -22.14
C PHE A 495 20.51 -24.92 -21.64
N ASN A 496 19.23 -25.00 -21.31
CA ASN A 496 18.46 -23.94 -20.68
C ASN A 496 17.93 -24.49 -19.34
N LEU A 497 18.44 -23.92 -18.25
CA LEU A 497 18.14 -24.32 -16.88
C LEU A 497 17.06 -23.39 -16.34
N ASN A 498 15.86 -23.91 -16.15
CA ASN A 498 14.71 -23.18 -15.62
C ASN A 498 14.46 -23.58 -14.17
N PHE A 499 14.31 -22.60 -13.31
CA PHE A 499 14.03 -22.80 -11.89
C PHE A 499 13.34 -21.60 -11.27
N PHE A 500 12.66 -21.80 -10.16
CA PHE A 500 12.07 -20.71 -9.38
C PHE A 500 12.95 -20.39 -8.18
N VAL A 501 13.06 -19.11 -7.85
CA VAL A 501 13.65 -18.63 -6.59
C VAL A 501 12.56 -18.29 -5.58
N ASP A 502 12.88 -18.44 -4.30
CA ASP A 502 11.97 -18.27 -3.15
C ASP A 502 11.40 -16.86 -2.98
N ASP A 503 12.18 -15.81 -3.20
CA ASP A 503 11.67 -14.44 -3.14
C ASP A 503 12.50 -13.47 -3.99
N ILE A 504 11.89 -12.91 -5.03
CA ILE A 504 12.55 -11.94 -5.90
C ILE A 504 12.86 -10.61 -5.21
N ARG A 505 12.15 -10.24 -4.14
CA ARG A 505 12.31 -8.92 -3.49
C ARG A 505 13.63 -8.80 -2.73
N LEU A 506 14.20 -9.93 -2.31
CA LEU A 506 15.43 -9.98 -1.56
C LEU A 506 16.64 -9.60 -2.41
N GLU A 507 17.72 -9.19 -1.74
CA GLU A 507 18.98 -8.78 -2.36
C GLU A 507 18.75 -7.66 -3.39
N ASN A 508 17.78 -6.78 -3.10
CA ASN A 508 17.33 -5.71 -3.98
C ASN A 508 16.90 -6.20 -5.38
N GLY A 509 16.18 -7.32 -5.51
CA GLY A 509 15.79 -7.83 -6.83
C GLY A 509 16.82 -8.73 -7.49
N ARG A 510 17.96 -9.00 -6.85
CA ARG A 510 19.12 -9.68 -7.48
C ARG A 510 19.35 -11.11 -7.00
N ARG A 511 18.51 -11.62 -6.10
CA ARG A 511 18.64 -12.96 -5.54
C ARG A 511 18.75 -14.03 -6.63
N GLY A 512 17.95 -13.95 -7.68
CA GLY A 512 18.05 -14.93 -8.76
C GLY A 512 19.29 -14.81 -9.62
N ASP A 513 19.91 -13.63 -9.75
CA ASP A 513 21.22 -13.49 -10.41
C ASP A 513 22.30 -14.24 -9.62
N ARG A 514 22.30 -14.10 -8.28
CA ARG A 514 23.22 -14.82 -7.40
C ARG A 514 22.99 -16.33 -7.48
N VAL A 515 21.74 -16.77 -7.29
CA VAL A 515 21.39 -18.21 -7.32
C VAL A 515 21.75 -18.83 -8.67
N SER A 516 21.48 -18.13 -9.78
CA SER A 516 21.89 -18.53 -11.13
C SER A 516 23.42 -18.70 -11.23
N SER A 517 24.18 -17.74 -10.71
CA SER A 517 25.65 -17.82 -10.71
C SER A 517 26.16 -18.98 -9.87
N GLN A 518 25.56 -19.25 -8.71
CA GLN A 518 25.94 -20.35 -7.82
C GLN A 518 25.64 -21.71 -8.46
N ILE A 519 24.44 -21.89 -9.02
CA ILE A 519 24.08 -23.10 -9.78
C ILE A 519 25.07 -23.32 -10.93
N TYR A 520 25.38 -22.27 -11.70
CA TYR A 520 26.33 -22.38 -12.81
C TYR A 520 27.71 -22.85 -12.32
N GLU A 521 28.22 -22.27 -11.24
CA GLU A 521 29.51 -22.65 -10.67
C GLU A 521 29.52 -24.10 -10.16
N GLU A 522 28.47 -24.49 -9.42
CA GLU A 522 28.32 -25.85 -8.89
C GLU A 522 28.24 -26.89 -10.01
N VAL A 523 27.42 -26.65 -11.04
CA VAL A 523 27.33 -27.55 -12.20
C VAL A 523 28.69 -27.71 -12.88
N VAL A 524 29.41 -26.61 -13.12
CA VAL A 524 30.76 -26.68 -13.71
C VAL A 524 31.73 -27.44 -12.82
N ARG A 525 31.66 -27.25 -11.50
CA ARG A 525 32.51 -27.92 -10.51
C ARG A 525 32.29 -29.44 -10.54
N TYR A 526 31.04 -29.90 -10.48
CA TYR A 526 30.71 -31.33 -10.52
C TYR A 526 31.06 -31.97 -11.86
N LEU A 527 30.74 -31.32 -12.98
CA LEU A 527 31.07 -31.88 -14.29
C LEU A 527 32.59 -32.02 -14.51
N LYS A 528 33.39 -31.10 -13.94
CA LYS A 528 34.86 -31.24 -13.94
C LYS A 528 35.34 -32.41 -13.09
N GLN A 529 34.77 -32.61 -11.90
CA GLN A 529 35.11 -33.74 -11.03
C GLN A 529 34.79 -35.08 -11.69
N SER A 530 33.57 -35.24 -12.22
CA SER A 530 33.17 -36.45 -12.95
C SER A 530 34.03 -36.68 -14.19
N ALA A 531 34.41 -35.64 -14.93
CA ALA A 531 35.33 -35.78 -16.07
C ALA A 531 36.76 -36.19 -15.65
N THR A 532 37.21 -35.83 -14.45
CA THR A 532 38.54 -36.19 -13.93
C THR A 532 38.57 -37.63 -13.39
N GLU A 533 37.49 -38.09 -12.75
CA GLU A 533 37.34 -39.49 -12.31
C GLU A 533 37.28 -40.49 -13.48
N VAL A 534 36.81 -40.08 -14.65
CA VAL A 534 36.79 -40.92 -15.86
C VAL A 534 38.19 -41.10 -16.50
N ILE A 535 39.14 -40.20 -16.20
CA ILE A 535 40.51 -40.25 -16.76
C ILE A 535 41.46 -41.12 -15.90
N GLU A 536 41.17 -41.33 -14.61
CA GLU A 536 41.85 -42.32 -13.76
C GLU A 536 40.90 -43.44 -13.33
N PRO A 537 40.67 -44.44 -14.21
CA PRO A 537 41.00 -45.79 -13.77
C PRO A 537 41.32 -46.71 -14.96
N GLN A 538 42.59 -46.80 -15.42
CA GLN A 538 43.17 -47.98 -16.15
C GLN A 538 44.71 -47.92 -16.23
N ALA A 539 45.40 -47.47 -15.20
CA ALA A 539 46.86 -47.59 -15.09
C ALA A 539 47.28 -48.28 -13.79
N ASN A 540 46.64 -49.40 -13.45
CA ASN A 540 47.18 -50.36 -12.48
C ASN A 540 46.41 -51.69 -12.53
N SER A 541 46.69 -52.51 -13.54
CA SER A 541 46.82 -53.96 -13.38
C SER A 541 47.33 -54.59 -14.67
N ASN A 542 48.27 -55.51 -14.51
CA ASN A 542 48.81 -56.46 -15.50
C ASN A 542 50.04 -56.02 -16.31
N ALA A 543 51.22 -56.26 -15.74
CA ALA A 543 52.14 -57.26 -16.31
C ALA A 543 53.26 -57.60 -15.32
N THR A 544 53.05 -58.65 -14.52
CA THR A 544 54.17 -59.47 -14.05
C THR A 544 54.52 -60.42 -15.20
N ILE A 545 55.66 -60.20 -15.85
CA ILE A 545 56.36 -61.26 -16.59
C ILE A 545 57.78 -61.31 -16.03
N THR A 546 58.04 -62.39 -15.30
CA THR A 546 59.36 -62.81 -14.82
C THR A 546 60.07 -63.56 -15.93
N VAL A 547 61.31 -63.20 -16.27
CA VAL A 547 62.33 -64.14 -16.76
C VAL A 547 63.68 -63.76 -16.14
N GLN A 548 64.20 -64.68 -15.33
CA GLN A 548 65.56 -64.70 -14.79
C GLN A 548 66.60 -64.98 -15.88
N GLY A 549 67.74 -64.28 -15.76
CA GLY A 549 69.15 -64.65 -16.06
C GLY A 549 69.52 -65.62 -17.19
N ASP A 550 70.57 -65.28 -17.94
CA ASP A 550 71.91 -65.84 -17.64
C ASP A 550 73.08 -65.12 -18.33
N ASN A 551 74.18 -65.00 -17.58
CA ASN A 551 75.62 -64.94 -17.91
C ASN A 551 76.11 -64.63 -19.33
N SER A 552 76.93 -63.58 -19.47
CA SER A 552 78.42 -63.64 -19.53
C SER A 552 79.01 -62.30 -19.98
#